data_AF-A0A847IVK7-F1
#
_entry.id   AF-A0A847IVK7-F1
#
_cell.length_a   1.000
_cell.length_b   1.000
_cell.length_c   1.000
_cell.angle_alpha   90.00
_cell.angle_beta   90.00
_cell.angle_gamma   90.00
#
_symmetry.space_group_name_H-M   'P 1'
#
loop_
_entity.id
_entity.type
_entity.pdbx_description
1 polymer ?
#
loop_
_entity_poly.entity_id
_entity_poly.type
_entity_poly.pdbx_seq_one_letter_code
_entity_poly.pdbx_strand_id
1 'polypeptide(L)'
;MQNFDTLNDLIFFAYNAPGNHETMKYHQLIIGDKNLARKYQEILKAKAYLNNIQIGPSEVTIKNIMGFSRALAMSNSTTIGVFDLLLN
;
A
#
# COMPACT_ATOMS: atom_id res chain seq x y z
N MET A 1 -4.20 22.23 -18.75
CA MET A 1 -2.97 21.42 -18.63
C MET A 1 -2.61 21.44 -17.15
N GLN A 2 -2.62 20.29 -16.49
CA GLN A 2 -2.28 20.19 -15.08
C GLN A 2 -0.75 20.29 -14.99
N ASN A 3 -0.23 21.37 -14.40
CA ASN A 3 1.19 21.51 -14.18
C ASN A 3 1.61 20.54 -13.06
N PHE A 4 2.69 19.79 -13.25
CA PHE A 4 3.40 19.14 -12.16
C PHE A 4 4.22 20.20 -11.40
N ASP A 5 3.52 21.13 -10.76
CA ASP A 5 4.17 22.22 -10.04
C ASP A 5 4.71 21.76 -8.69
N THR A 6 4.29 20.59 -8.18
CA THR A 6 4.69 20.12 -6.85
C THR A 6 5.29 18.72 -6.85
N LEU A 7 6.18 18.48 -5.89
CA LEU A 7 6.75 17.17 -5.60
C LEU A 7 5.67 16.12 -5.33
N ASN A 8 4.56 16.52 -4.70
CA ASN A 8 3.44 15.64 -4.36
C ASN A 8 2.77 15.08 -5.61
N ASP A 9 2.65 15.87 -6.67
CA ASP A 9 2.05 15.41 -7.93
C ASP A 9 2.88 14.30 -8.55
N LEU A 10 4.21 14.45 -8.56
CA LEU A 10 5.14 13.43 -9.08
C LEU A 10 5.10 12.15 -8.27
N ILE A 11 5.00 12.25 -6.94
CA ILE A 11 4.84 11.09 -6.06
C ILE A 11 3.50 10.41 -6.35
N PHE A 12 2.41 11.18 -6.37
CA PHE A 12 1.08 10.65 -6.65
C PHE A 12 1.05 9.91 -8.00
N PHE A 13 1.65 10.49 -9.03
CA PHE A 13 1.79 9.86 -10.34
C PHE A 13 2.64 8.58 -10.28
N ALA A 14 3.79 8.59 -9.58
CA ALA A 14 4.63 7.40 -9.44
C ALA A 14 3.90 6.21 -8.80
N TYR A 15 2.93 6.44 -7.92
CA TYR A 15 2.17 5.37 -7.25
C TYR A 15 0.87 5.00 -7.97
N ASN A 16 0.21 5.94 -8.65
CA ASN A 16 -1.15 5.77 -9.14
C ASN A 16 -1.28 5.82 -10.67
N ALA A 17 -0.21 6.06 -11.42
CA ALA A 17 -0.26 6.18 -12.88
C ALA A 17 -0.94 4.95 -13.53
N PRO A 18 -2.17 5.07 -14.06
CA PRO A 18 -2.80 3.98 -14.79
C PRO A 18 -2.10 3.79 -16.13
N GLY A 19 -1.97 2.58 -16.65
CA GLY A 19 -1.31 2.31 -17.94
C GLY A 19 -2.05 2.82 -19.20
N ASN A 20 -2.82 3.90 -19.08
CA ASN A 20 -3.67 4.44 -20.14
C ASN A 20 -2.95 5.51 -20.98
N HIS A 21 -3.62 5.95 -22.05
CA HIS A 21 -3.07 6.92 -23.00
C HIS A 21 -2.81 8.32 -22.39
N GLU A 22 -3.54 8.69 -21.33
CA GLU A 22 -3.29 9.96 -20.63
C GLU A 22 -1.96 9.92 -19.89
N THR A 23 -1.64 8.81 -19.23
CA THR A 23 -0.34 8.59 -18.55
C THR A 23 0.84 8.69 -19.50
N MET A 24 0.71 8.26 -20.76
CA MET A 24 1.76 8.43 -21.77
C MET A 24 2.07 9.90 -22.05
N LYS A 25 1.05 10.75 -22.17
CA LYS A 25 1.23 12.20 -22.37
C LYS A 25 1.92 12.83 -21.16
N TYR A 26 1.57 12.40 -19.95
CA TYR A 26 2.24 12.85 -18.73
C TYR A 26 3.70 12.39 -18.65
N HIS A 27 4.00 11.16 -19.08
CA HIS A 27 5.38 10.69 -19.16
C HIS A 27 6.22 11.54 -20.12
N GLN A 28 5.65 11.92 -21.27
CA GLN A 28 6.31 12.78 -22.25
C GLN A 28 6.61 14.18 -21.69
N LEU A 29 5.69 14.76 -20.90
CA LEU A 29 5.91 16.04 -20.23
C LEU A 29 7.04 15.95 -19.20
N ILE A 30 7.08 14.87 -18.41
CA ILE A 30 8.13 14.65 -17.41
C ILE A 30 9.50 14.48 -18.08
N ILE A 31 9.57 13.74 -19.19
CA ILE A 31 10.82 13.54 -19.95
C ILE A 31 11.27 14.83 -20.65
N GLY A 32 10.33 15.67 -21.08
CA GLY A 32 10.60 16.95 -21.75
C GLY A 32 11.33 17.97 -20.88
N ASP A 33 11.15 17.92 -19.56
CA ASP A 33 11.87 18.76 -18.60
C ASP A 33 12.95 17.95 -17.86
N LYS A 34 14.22 18.29 -18.09
CA LYS A 34 15.37 17.61 -17.46
C LYS A 34 15.35 17.64 -15.93
N ASN A 35 14.89 18.73 -15.32
CA ASN A 35 14.80 18.84 -13.87
C ASN A 35 13.68 17.98 -13.32
N LEU A 36 12.54 17.97 -14.01
CA LEU A 36 11.38 17.16 -13.62
C LEU A 36 11.68 15.67 -13.80
N ALA A 37 12.28 15.28 -14.91
CA ALA A 37 12.76 13.92 -15.17
C ALA A 37 13.71 13.44 -14.07
N ARG A 38 14.69 14.26 -13.68
CA ARG A 38 15.63 13.90 -12.60
C ARG A 38 14.91 13.68 -11.27
N LYS A 39 14.01 14.58 -10.88
CA LYS A 39 13.22 14.44 -9.65
C LYS A 39 12.36 13.16 -9.68
N TYR A 40 11.71 12.90 -10.81
CA TYR A 40 10.89 11.72 -11.00
C TYR A 40 11.70 10.42 -10.89
N GLN A 41 12.90 10.37 -11.48
CA GLN A 41 13.79 9.21 -11.36
C GLN A 41 14.22 8.95 -9.90
N GLU A 42 14.50 9.98 -9.12
CA GLU A 42 14.81 9.81 -7.70
C GLU A 42 13.62 9.28 -6.89
N ILE A 43 12.39 9.73 -7.20
CA ILE A 43 11.16 9.17 -6.61
C ILE A 43 11.01 7.69 -6.95
N LEU A 44 11.28 7.30 -8.20
CA LEU A 44 11.21 5.89 -8.62
C LEU A 44 12.25 5.02 -7.90
N LYS A 45 13.48 5.52 -7.71
CA LYS A 45 14.50 4.82 -6.92
C LYS A 45 14.08 4.65 -5.46
N ALA A 46 13.56 5.72 -4.84
CA ALA A 46 13.06 5.65 -3.47
C ALA A 46 11.89 4.67 -3.33
N LYS A 47 10.94 4.68 -4.28
CA LYS A 47 9.84 3.71 -4.33
C LYS A 47 10.35 2.28 -4.42
N ALA A 48 11.32 2.02 -5.31
CA ALA A 48 11.91 0.69 -5.46
C ALA A 48 12.62 0.24 -4.16
N TYR A 49 13.36 1.14 -3.52
CA TYR A 49 14.01 0.87 -2.23
C TYR A 49 12.98 0.53 -1.14
N LEU A 50 11.94 1.36 -0.97
CA LEU A 50 10.90 1.17 0.03
C LEU A 50 10.11 -0.13 -0.19
N ASN A 51 9.82 -0.49 -1.44
CA ASN A 51 9.14 -1.74 -1.77
C ASN A 51 9.96 -3.00 -1.42
N ASN A 52 11.29 -2.88 -1.33
CA ASN A 52 12.17 -3.97 -0.92
C ASN A 52 12.31 -4.10 0.61
N ILE A 53 11.78 -3.14 1.38
CA ILE A 53 11.78 -3.24 2.83
C ILE A 53 10.72 -4.27 3.22
N GLN A 54 11.16 -5.37 3.81
CA GLN A 54 10.26 -6.39 4.33
C GLN A 54 9.62 -5.87 5.62
N ILE A 55 8.43 -5.29 5.49
CA ILE A 55 7.62 -4.86 6.63
C ILE A 55 6.67 -6.01 6.97
N GLY A 56 6.80 -6.54 8.19
CA GLY A 56 5.95 -7.60 8.71
C GLY A 56 5.03 -7.12 9.83
N PRO A 57 3.91 -7.81 10.07
CA PRO A 57 3.10 -7.55 11.26
C PRO A 57 3.91 -7.83 12.53
N SER A 58 3.61 -7.09 13.60
CA SER A 58 4.21 -7.35 14.91
C SER A 58 3.86 -8.77 15.39
N GLU A 59 4.68 -9.34 16.27
CA GLU A 59 4.42 -10.65 16.87
C GLU A 59 3.06 -10.69 17.58
N VAL A 60 2.67 -9.58 18.23
CA VAL A 60 1.36 -9.42 18.87
C VAL A 60 0.23 -9.49 17.84
N THR A 61 0.37 -8.80 16.70
CA THR A 61 -0.60 -8.84 15.60
C THR A 61 -0.75 -10.26 15.06
N ILE A 62 0.36 -10.98 14.86
CA ILE A 62 0.33 -12.38 14.40
C ILE A 62 -0.41 -13.26 15.41
N LYS A 63 -0.11 -13.14 16.70
CA LYS A 63 -0.79 -13.90 17.77
C LYS A 63 -2.28 -13.60 17.83
N ASN A 64 -2.67 -12.33 17.68
CA ASN A 64 -4.07 -11.92 17.69
C ASN A 64 -4.84 -12.50 16.48
N ILE A 65 -4.26 -12.44 15.28
CA ILE A 65 -4.87 -13.05 14.07
C ILE A 65 -5.02 -14.56 14.27
N MET A 66 -3.97 -15.25 14.74
CA MET A 66 -4.04 -16.70 14.98
C MET A 66 -5.05 -17.06 16.08
N GLY A 67 -5.13 -16.27 17.15
CA GLY A 67 -6.10 -16.43 18.22
C GLY A 67 -7.53 -16.29 17.71
N PHE A 68 -7.80 -15.24 16.95
CA PHE A 68 -9.10 -15.00 16.33
C PHE A 68 -9.49 -16.11 15.36
N SER A 69 -8.60 -16.52 14.45
CA SER A 69 -8.86 -17.60 13.50
C SER A 69 -9.15 -18.94 14.20
N ARG A 70 -8.46 -19.24 15.31
CA ARG A 70 -8.76 -20.43 16.12
C ARG A 70 -10.13 -20.33 16.79
N ALA A 71 -10.48 -19.17 17.34
CA ALA A 71 -11.79 -18.96 17.96
C ALA A 71 -12.93 -19.14 16.94
N LEU A 72 -12.77 -18.61 15.73
CA LEU A 72 -13.73 -18.81 14.63
C LEU A 72 -13.83 -20.27 14.17
N ALA A 73 -12.70 -20.98 14.10
CA ALA A 73 -12.69 -22.39 13.75
C ALA A 73 -13.43 -23.25 14.81
N MET A 74 -13.28 -22.91 16.09
CA MET A 74 -13.99 -23.57 17.19
C MET A 74 -15.48 -23.19 17.24
N SER A 75 -15.83 -21.93 16.98
CA SER A 75 -17.24 -21.49 16.95
C SER A 75 -18.04 -22.19 15.85
N ASN A 76 -17.39 -22.52 14.73
CA ASN A 76 -18.02 -23.29 13.65
C ASN A 76 -18.13 -24.79 13.97
N SER A 77 -17.41 -25.31 14.98
CA SER A 77 -17.49 -26.71 15.42
C SER A 77 -18.39 -26.92 16.64
N THR A 78 -18.84 -25.85 17.30
CA THR A 78 -19.62 -25.93 18.54
C THR A 78 -20.79 -24.94 18.54
N THR A 79 -21.71 -25.12 17.59
CA THR A 79 -23.11 -24.83 17.88
C THR A 79 -23.58 -25.86 18.91
N ILE A 80 -23.40 -25.56 20.20
CA ILE A 80 -24.22 -25.94 21.37
C ILE A 80 -23.45 -25.44 22.61
N GLY A 81 -23.71 -24.18 22.96
CA GLY A 81 -23.82 -23.70 24.33
C GLY A 81 -22.56 -23.47 25.16
N VAL A 82 -21.82 -22.37 24.93
CA VAL A 82 -21.17 -21.57 26.00
C VAL A 82 -20.95 -20.13 25.50
N PHE A 83 -22.02 -19.33 25.37
CA PHE A 83 -21.88 -17.87 25.19
C PHE A 83 -21.70 -17.12 26.51
N ASP A 84 -21.64 -17.82 27.65
CA ASP A 84 -21.70 -17.21 28.98
C ASP A 84 -20.33 -16.91 29.62
N LEU A 85 -19.21 -17.05 28.88
CA LEU A 85 -17.87 -16.93 29.45
C LEU A 85 -17.05 -15.72 28.97
N LEU A 86 -17.65 -14.79 28.24
CA LEU A 86 -16.96 -13.58 27.74
C LEU A 86 -17.47 -12.27 28.34
N LEU A 87 -18.26 -12.33 29.41
CA LEU A 87 -18.75 -11.15 30.15
C LEU A 87 -18.52 -11.26 31.67
N ASN A 88 -17.31 -11.62 32.08
CA ASN A 88 -16.77 -11.26 33.39
C ASN A 88 -15.30 -10.86 33.25
#